data_AF-F2JGT8-F1
#
_entry.id   AF-F2JGT8-F1
#
_cell.length_a   1.000
_cell.length_b   1.000
_cell.length_c   1.000
_cell.angle_alpha   90.00
_cell.angle_beta   90.00
_cell.angle_gamma   90.00
#
_symmetry.space_group_name_H-M   'P 1'
#
loop_
_entity.id
_entity.type
_entity.pdbx_description
1 polymer ?
#
loop_
_entity_poly.entity_id
_entity_poly.type
_entity_poly.pdbx_seq_one_letter_code
_entity_poly.pdbx_strand_id
1 'polypeptide(L)'
;MQLVCQGIADHAHARCFYFYEYRNLKWILKCQKQVSKQDELYELLTVSHEPIDYAIIDLNRVYRNTFYAYSQATIIIIPPTAVWQFFSKLWLVGQELYVELATTIEEELEVMHGYEYNYAFLKNLYEMSSKEMAEAYYEQWQLEVSLTDHSMQRFIRTMEVFKAEIFNYFIFKQILDTPIPI
;
A
#
# COMPACT_ATOMS: atom_id res chain seq x y z
N MET A 1 33.51 1.85 7.61
CA MET A 1 32.54 2.04 6.51
C MET A 1 31.26 1.31 6.90
N GLN A 2 30.37 2.00 7.61
CA GLN A 2 29.27 1.38 8.37
C GLN A 2 28.06 2.33 8.28
N LEU A 3 27.50 2.49 7.08
CA LEU A 3 26.44 3.45 6.77
C LEU A 3 25.55 2.93 5.63
N VAL A 4 24.85 1.80 5.79
CA VAL A 4 23.72 1.42 4.89
C VAL A 4 22.69 0.50 5.58
N CYS A 5 22.52 0.57 6.91
CA CYS A 5 21.51 -0.27 7.61
C CYS A 5 20.60 0.50 8.57
N GLN A 6 20.51 1.83 8.43
CA GLN A 6 19.59 2.66 9.21
C GLN A 6 18.78 3.55 8.26
N GLY A 7 17.73 2.97 7.71
CA GLY A 7 16.69 3.65 6.93
C GLY A 7 15.63 2.60 6.69
N ILE A 8 14.67 2.41 7.59
CA ILE A 8 13.73 3.39 8.11
C ILE A 8 13.56 3.07 9.60
N ALA A 9 14.01 3.96 10.49
CA ALA A 9 13.59 3.89 11.88
C ALA A 9 12.07 4.06 11.89
N ASP A 10 11.38 3.07 12.43
CA ASP A 10 9.95 3.09 12.68
C ASP A 10 9.54 4.43 13.30
N HIS A 11 8.80 5.25 12.54
CA HIS A 11 7.92 6.21 13.18
C HIS A 11 6.84 5.39 13.89
N ALA A 12 7.12 5.12 15.18
CA ALA A 12 6.23 4.52 16.16
C ALA A 12 5.03 5.45 16.42
N HIS A 13 4.20 5.61 15.40
CA HIS A 13 2.83 6.04 15.59
C HIS A 13 2.01 4.78 15.79
N ALA A 14 1.34 4.68 16.95
CA ALA A 14 0.45 3.58 17.25
C ALA A 14 -0.53 3.38 16.08
N ARG A 15 -0.50 2.19 15.48
CA ARG A 15 -1.37 1.82 14.37
C ARG A 15 -2.66 1.24 14.93
N CYS A 16 -3.78 1.80 14.50
CA CYS A 16 -5.10 1.29 14.84
C CYS A 16 -5.48 0.18 13.85
N PHE A 17 -5.65 -1.04 14.36
CA PHE A 17 -6.24 -2.15 13.64
C PHE A 17 -7.71 -2.26 14.02
N TYR A 18 -8.55 -2.41 13.00
CA TYR A 18 -10.00 -2.53 13.14
C TYR A 18 -10.42 -3.92 12.69
N PHE A 19 -11.06 -4.65 13.59
CA PHE A 19 -11.54 -6.00 13.34
C PHE A 19 -13.03 -5.94 13.12
N TYR A 20 -13.49 -6.47 11.99
CA TYR A 20 -14.90 -6.50 11.63
C TYR A 20 -15.35 -7.92 11.40
N GLU A 21 -16.65 -8.13 11.56
CA GLU A 21 -17.31 -9.39 11.29
C GLU A 21 -18.44 -9.17 10.26
N TYR A 22 -18.62 -10.10 9.33
CA TYR A 22 -19.72 -10.04 8.37
C TYR A 22 -20.97 -10.70 8.95
N ARG A 23 -22.00 -9.88 9.24
CA ARG A 23 -23.30 -10.35 9.75
C ARG A 23 -24.44 -9.59 9.10
N ASN A 24 -25.55 -10.27 8.82
CA ASN A 24 -26.77 -9.66 8.26
C ASN A 24 -26.51 -8.79 7.01
N LEU A 25 -25.66 -9.30 6.11
CA LEU A 25 -25.27 -8.64 4.85
C LEU A 25 -24.51 -7.32 5.03
N LYS A 26 -23.93 -7.06 6.20
CA LYS A 26 -23.17 -5.84 6.50
C LYS A 26 -21.91 -6.18 7.30
N TRP A 27 -20.87 -5.37 7.16
CA TRP A 27 -19.67 -5.45 8.00
C TRP A 27 -19.89 -4.65 9.29
N ILE A 28 -19.60 -5.27 10.43
CA ILE A 28 -19.80 -4.68 11.76
C ILE A 28 -18.46 -4.62 12.48
N LEU A 29 -18.08 -3.45 13.01
CA LEU A 29 -16.86 -3.28 13.79
C LEU A 29 -17.00 -4.07 15.11
N LYS A 30 -16.14 -5.08 15.30
CA LYS A 30 -16.07 -5.90 16.52
C LYS A 30 -15.19 -5.24 17.57
N CYS A 31 -13.98 -4.84 17.21
CA CYS A 31 -13.06 -4.18 18.13
C CYS A 31 -11.95 -3.39 17.40
N GLN A 32 -11.30 -2.51 18.16
CA GLN A 32 -10.14 -1.75 17.74
C GLN A 32 -8.95 -2.09 18.65
N LYS A 33 -7.76 -2.26 18.07
CA LYS A 33 -6.51 -2.45 18.82
C LYS A 33 -5.46 -1.48 18.30
N GLN A 34 -4.78 -0.81 19.23
CA GLN A 34 -3.61 0.00 18.92
C GLN A 34 -2.36 -0.81 19.15
N VAL A 35 -1.44 -0.73 18.20
CA VAL A 35 -0.16 -1.41 18.26
C VAL A 35 0.94 -0.43 17.89
N SER A 36 1.93 -0.27 18.76
CA SER A 36 3.01 0.70 18.58
C SER A 36 4.28 0.05 18.03
N LYS A 37 4.42 -1.27 18.18
CA LYS A 37 5.60 -2.04 17.76
C LYS A 37 5.22 -3.31 17.01
N GLN A 38 6.12 -3.79 16.15
CA GLN A 38 5.90 -5.02 15.41
C GLN A 38 5.72 -6.25 16.32
N ASP A 39 6.48 -6.35 17.41
CA ASP A 39 6.38 -7.47 18.36
C ASP A 39 5.01 -7.49 19.05
N GLU A 40 4.46 -6.32 19.37
CA GLU A 40 3.10 -6.18 19.91
C GLU A 40 2.04 -6.63 18.90
N LEU A 41 2.26 -6.41 17.58
CA LEU A 41 1.39 -6.95 16.55
C LEU A 41 1.45 -8.47 16.54
N TYR A 42 2.66 -9.03 16.59
CA TYR A 42 2.85 -10.48 16.60
C TYR A 42 2.20 -11.13 17.83
N GLU A 43 2.38 -10.57 19.02
CA GLU A 43 1.72 -11.02 20.25
C GLU A 43 0.19 -10.89 20.13
N LEU A 44 -0.31 -9.76 19.64
CA LEU A 44 -1.75 -9.56 19.44
C LEU A 44 -2.33 -10.66 18.55
N LEU A 45 -1.68 -10.94 17.42
CA LEU A 45 -2.16 -11.94 16.47
C LEU A 45 -2.08 -13.35 17.06
N THR A 46 -0.94 -13.73 17.65
CA THR A 46 -0.70 -15.12 18.07
C THR A 46 -1.35 -15.50 19.39
N VAL A 47 -1.56 -14.55 20.32
CA VAL A 47 -2.05 -14.82 21.67
C VAL A 47 -3.56 -14.59 21.81
N SER A 48 -4.14 -13.65 21.07
CA SER A 48 -5.56 -13.28 21.25
C SER A 48 -6.54 -14.31 20.68
N HIS A 49 -6.10 -15.20 19.77
CA HIS A 49 -6.92 -16.18 19.05
C HIS A 49 -8.17 -15.59 18.36
N GLU A 50 -8.23 -14.27 18.19
CA GLU A 50 -9.35 -13.63 17.53
C GLU A 50 -9.27 -13.89 16.01
N PRO A 51 -10.35 -14.34 15.36
CA PRO A 51 -10.37 -14.45 13.91
C PRO A 51 -10.29 -13.05 13.30
N ILE A 52 -9.38 -12.89 12.34
CA ILE A 52 -9.14 -11.63 11.64
C ILE A 52 -9.56 -11.82 10.20
N ASP A 53 -10.77 -11.39 9.89
CA ASP A 53 -11.34 -11.52 8.55
C ASP A 53 -10.66 -10.55 7.58
N TYR A 54 -10.34 -9.32 8.03
CA TYR A 54 -9.54 -8.38 7.25
C TYR A 54 -8.70 -7.41 8.10
N ALA A 55 -7.69 -6.81 7.45
CA ALA A 55 -6.82 -5.80 8.05
C ALA A 55 -6.52 -4.67 7.07
N ILE A 56 -6.61 -3.42 7.52
CA ILE A 56 -6.16 -2.23 6.78
C ILE A 56 -4.73 -1.94 7.21
N ILE A 57 -3.79 -1.94 6.27
CA ILE A 57 -2.37 -1.68 6.56
C ILE A 57 -1.81 -0.63 5.60
N ASP A 58 -0.69 -0.02 5.99
CA ASP A 58 0.11 0.73 5.01
C ASP A 58 0.82 -0.24 4.06
N LEU A 59 1.33 0.29 2.94
CA LEU A 59 2.16 -0.44 1.99
C LEU A 59 3.50 -0.83 2.64
N ASN A 60 3.48 -1.93 3.38
CA ASN A 60 4.59 -2.44 4.18
C ASN A 60 4.59 -3.98 4.16
N ARG A 61 5.69 -4.54 3.65
CA ARG A 61 5.82 -5.98 3.43
C ARG A 61 5.91 -6.77 4.74
N VAL A 62 6.47 -6.17 5.78
CA VAL A 62 6.61 -6.80 7.09
C VAL A 62 5.24 -7.03 7.70
N TYR A 63 4.39 -5.99 7.78
CA TYR A 63 3.03 -6.13 8.31
C TYR A 63 2.20 -7.13 7.50
N ARG A 64 2.26 -7.03 6.16
CA ARG A 64 1.60 -7.99 5.26
C ARG A 64 1.96 -9.43 5.60
N ASN A 65 3.26 -9.71 5.71
CA ASN A 65 3.74 -11.06 5.98
C ASN A 65 3.37 -11.53 7.39
N THR A 66 3.34 -10.65 8.38
CA THR A 66 2.91 -10.99 9.74
C THR A 66 1.44 -11.43 9.77
N PHE A 67 0.55 -10.72 9.07
CA PHE A 67 -0.87 -11.11 8.96
C PHE A 67 -1.03 -12.46 8.25
N TYR A 68 -0.33 -12.67 7.12
CA TYR A 68 -0.41 -13.95 6.40
C TYR A 68 0.26 -15.13 7.12
N ALA A 69 1.25 -14.87 7.97
CA ALA A 69 1.84 -15.90 8.83
C ALA A 69 0.86 -16.35 9.93
N TYR A 70 0.00 -15.44 10.41
CA TYR A 70 -1.05 -15.76 11.37
C TYR A 70 -2.22 -16.51 10.71
N SER A 71 -2.77 -15.96 9.62
CA SER A 71 -3.88 -16.55 8.89
C SER A 71 -3.79 -16.22 7.42
N GLN A 72 -3.70 -17.25 6.57
CA GLN A 72 -3.78 -17.09 5.12
C GLN A 72 -5.17 -16.64 4.65
N ALA A 73 -6.19 -16.78 5.50
CA ALA A 73 -7.57 -16.37 5.18
C ALA A 73 -7.81 -14.86 5.41
N THR A 74 -6.90 -14.16 6.09
CA THR A 74 -7.06 -12.71 6.34
C THR A 74 -6.98 -11.92 5.04
N ILE A 75 -8.01 -11.12 4.77
CA ILE A 75 -8.04 -10.19 3.64
C ILE A 75 -7.29 -8.92 4.03
N ILE A 76 -6.19 -8.62 3.36
CA ILE A 76 -5.44 -7.38 3.61
C ILE A 76 -5.91 -6.32 2.61
N ILE A 77 -6.11 -5.09 3.09
CA ILE A 77 -6.51 -3.92 2.30
C ILE A 77 -5.45 -2.84 2.49
N ILE A 78 -4.97 -2.29 1.37
CA ILE A 78 -4.11 -1.10 1.37
C ILE A 78 -4.91 0.07 0.80
N PRO A 79 -5.24 1.10 1.61
CA PRO A 79 -6.07 2.20 1.14
C PRO A 79 -5.29 3.11 0.19
N PRO A 80 -5.97 3.88 -0.68
CA PRO A 80 -5.33 4.77 -1.64
C PRO A 80 -4.35 5.73 -0.96
N THR A 81 -4.73 6.29 0.19
CA THR A 81 -3.90 7.21 0.97
C THR A 81 -2.54 6.62 1.33
N ALA A 82 -2.48 5.34 1.70
CA ALA A 82 -1.23 4.66 2.01
C ALA A 82 -0.37 4.41 0.76
N VAL A 83 -1.01 4.07 -0.37
CA VAL A 83 -0.32 3.92 -1.66
C VAL A 83 0.29 5.25 -2.11
N TRP A 84 -0.49 6.33 -2.06
CA TRP A 84 -0.05 7.69 -2.37
C TRP A 84 1.11 8.15 -1.49
N GLN A 85 1.01 7.94 -0.17
CA GLN A 85 2.07 8.31 0.76
C GLN A 85 3.36 7.53 0.55
N PHE A 86 3.26 6.25 0.18
CA PHE A 86 4.44 5.43 -0.07
C PHE A 86 5.17 5.89 -1.34
N PHE A 87 4.43 6.04 -2.44
CA PHE A 87 5.02 6.44 -3.71
C PHE A 87 5.48 7.89 -3.72
N SER A 88 4.79 8.82 -3.06
CA SER A 88 5.26 10.20 -2.92
C SER A 88 6.61 10.30 -2.22
N LYS A 89 6.83 9.52 -1.14
CA LYS A 89 8.13 9.44 -0.48
C LYS A 89 9.21 8.85 -1.40
N LEU A 90 8.88 7.78 -2.14
CA LEU A 90 9.84 7.18 -3.09
C LEU A 90 10.22 8.15 -4.22
N TRP A 91 9.26 8.93 -4.71
CA TRP A 91 9.49 9.90 -5.77
C TRP A 91 10.29 11.11 -5.27
N LEU A 92 10.03 11.61 -4.06
CA LEU A 92 10.82 12.70 -3.46
C LEU A 92 12.27 12.28 -3.20
N VAL A 93 12.50 11.10 -2.61
CA VAL A 93 13.86 10.57 -2.41
C VAL A 93 14.55 10.30 -3.75
N GLY A 94 13.80 9.84 -4.76
CA GLY A 94 14.30 9.68 -6.11
C GLY A 94 14.73 11.01 -6.72
N GLN A 95 13.90 12.05 -6.64
CA GLN A 95 14.22 13.39 -7.14
C GLN A 95 15.47 13.96 -6.45
N GLU A 96 15.58 13.88 -5.12
CA GLU A 96 16.75 14.40 -4.41
C GLU A 96 18.05 13.67 -4.81
N LEU A 97 18.03 12.34 -4.88
CA LEU A 97 19.21 11.55 -5.28
C LEU A 97 19.59 11.75 -6.75
N TYR A 98 18.60 11.87 -7.64
CA TYR A 98 18.84 12.11 -9.06
C TYR A 98 19.25 13.56 -9.32
N VAL A 99 18.72 14.57 -8.63
CA VAL A 99 19.21 15.96 -8.75
C VAL A 99 20.67 16.08 -8.30
N GLU A 100 21.08 15.31 -7.28
CA GLU A 100 22.49 15.25 -6.85
C GLU A 100 23.41 14.52 -7.86
N LEU A 101 22.87 13.62 -8.70
CA LEU A 101 23.63 12.78 -9.63
C LEU A 101 23.48 13.15 -11.11
N ALA A 102 22.42 13.87 -11.47
CA ALA A 102 22.08 14.23 -12.84
C ALA A 102 23.04 15.30 -13.32
N THR A 103 23.74 15.00 -14.41
CA THR A 103 24.69 15.94 -15.03
C THR A 103 24.07 16.67 -16.22
N THR A 104 22.83 16.32 -16.60
CA THR A 104 22.12 16.88 -17.75
C THR A 104 20.63 17.12 -17.47
N ILE A 105 20.06 18.13 -18.14
CA ILE A 105 18.64 18.53 -18.05
C ILE A 105 17.70 17.41 -18.54
N GLU A 106 18.17 16.55 -19.45
CA GLU A 106 17.37 15.46 -20.03
C GLU A 106 17.06 14.36 -18.99
N GLU A 107 18.01 14.04 -18.11
CA GLU A 107 17.82 13.08 -17.01
C GLU A 107 16.82 13.59 -15.96
N GLU A 108 16.84 14.90 -15.66
CA GLU A 108 15.85 15.52 -14.76
C GLU A 108 14.43 15.51 -15.36
N LEU A 109 14.30 15.75 -16.67
CA LEU A 109 13.03 15.71 -17.37
C LEU A 109 12.43 14.29 -17.42
N GLU A 110 13.24 13.26 -17.69
CA GLU A 110 12.75 11.86 -17.68
C GLU A 110 12.17 11.45 -16.31
N VAL A 111 12.82 11.85 -15.22
CA VAL A 111 12.35 11.58 -13.84
C VAL A 111 11.03 12.29 -13.54
N MET A 112 10.86 13.55 -13.98
CA MET A 112 9.60 14.29 -13.80
C MET A 112 8.45 13.69 -14.61
N HIS A 113 8.72 13.25 -15.84
CA HIS A 113 7.71 12.61 -16.68
C HIS A 113 7.23 11.26 -16.10
N GLY A 114 8.13 10.45 -15.53
CA GLY A 114 7.78 9.21 -14.85
C GLY A 114 6.89 9.43 -13.61
N TYR A 115 7.10 10.52 -12.88
CA TYR A 115 6.26 10.91 -11.73
C TYR A 115 4.83 11.24 -12.17
N GLU A 116 4.66 12.18 -13.11
CA GLU A 116 3.34 12.63 -13.54
C GLU A 116 2.51 11.49 -14.13
N TYR A 117 3.16 10.61 -14.89
CA TYR A 117 2.53 9.46 -15.50
C TYR A 117 2.03 8.45 -14.44
N ASN A 118 2.86 8.11 -13.45
CA ASN A 118 2.47 7.19 -12.38
C ASN A 118 1.38 7.81 -11.48
N TYR A 119 1.43 9.11 -11.24
CA TYR A 119 0.40 9.84 -10.52
C TYR A 119 -0.94 9.80 -11.27
N ALA A 120 -0.93 10.09 -12.57
CA ALA A 120 -2.13 10.02 -13.40
C ALA A 120 -2.73 8.61 -13.43
N PHE A 121 -1.89 7.58 -13.54
CA PHE A 121 -2.31 6.18 -13.47
C PHE A 121 -3.03 5.87 -12.14
N LEU A 122 -2.41 6.15 -10.99
CA LEU A 122 -3.00 5.86 -9.69
C LEU A 122 -4.33 6.60 -9.49
N LYS A 123 -4.44 7.85 -9.95
CA LYS A 123 -5.68 8.62 -9.88
C LYS A 123 -6.80 7.90 -10.64
N ASN A 124 -6.56 7.54 -11.89
CA ASN A 124 -7.54 6.86 -12.74
C ASN A 124 -7.88 5.46 -12.22
N LEU A 125 -6.88 4.72 -11.70
CA LEU A 125 -7.08 3.40 -11.10
C LEU A 125 -8.13 3.47 -9.98
N TYR A 126 -8.04 4.45 -9.08
CA TYR A 126 -8.95 4.58 -7.94
C TYR A 126 -10.32 5.20 -8.26
N GLU A 127 -10.49 5.72 -9.48
CA GLU A 127 -11.79 6.14 -10.02
C GLU A 127 -12.63 4.93 -10.51
N MET A 128 -12.02 3.75 -10.66
CA MET A 128 -12.73 2.53 -11.05
C MET A 128 -13.79 2.11 -10.02
N SER A 129 -14.89 1.55 -10.51
CA SER A 129 -16.07 1.23 -9.70
C SER A 129 -16.04 -0.16 -9.07
N SER A 130 -15.24 -1.08 -9.62
CA SER A 130 -15.12 -2.46 -9.14
C SER A 130 -13.69 -2.98 -9.25
N LYS A 131 -13.42 -4.11 -8.56
CA LYS A 131 -12.13 -4.78 -8.61
C LYS A 131 -11.80 -5.24 -10.04
N GLU A 132 -12.76 -5.82 -10.73
CA GLU A 132 -12.60 -6.35 -12.08
C GLU A 132 -12.23 -5.23 -13.07
N MET A 133 -12.87 -4.05 -12.94
CA MET A 133 -12.55 -2.90 -13.77
C MET A 133 -11.15 -2.34 -13.47
N ALA A 134 -10.77 -2.29 -12.19
CA ALA A 134 -9.43 -1.89 -11.80
C ALA A 134 -8.38 -2.86 -12.36
N GLU A 135 -8.61 -4.18 -12.28
CA GLU A 135 -7.68 -5.22 -12.77
C GLU A 135 -7.49 -5.09 -14.27
N ALA A 136 -8.58 -4.95 -15.02
CA ALA A 136 -8.54 -4.74 -16.46
C ALA A 136 -7.81 -3.44 -16.84
N TYR A 137 -8.06 -2.33 -16.12
CA TYR A 137 -7.38 -1.06 -16.34
C TYR A 137 -5.87 -1.18 -16.12
N TYR A 138 -5.45 -1.85 -15.05
CA TYR A 138 -4.04 -2.05 -14.74
C TYR A 138 -3.34 -2.95 -15.76
N GLU A 139 -3.97 -4.03 -16.20
CA GLU A 139 -3.44 -4.92 -17.23
C GLU A 139 -3.29 -4.20 -18.57
N GLN A 140 -4.27 -3.40 -18.97
CA GLN A 140 -4.17 -2.57 -20.17
C GLN A 140 -3.02 -1.56 -20.05
N TRP A 141 -2.95 -0.84 -18.94
CA TRP A 141 -1.91 0.15 -18.69
C TRP A 141 -0.50 -0.48 -18.79
N GLN A 142 -0.28 -1.68 -18.24
CA GLN A 142 1.00 -2.37 -18.33
C GLN A 142 1.46 -2.67 -19.78
N LEU A 143 0.53 -2.82 -20.72
CA LEU A 143 0.86 -3.02 -22.15
C LEU A 143 1.34 -1.74 -22.83
N GLU A 144 0.95 -0.58 -22.31
CA GLU A 144 1.24 0.74 -22.88
C GLU A 144 2.52 1.37 -22.30
N VAL A 145 3.04 0.80 -21.20
CA VAL A 145 4.16 1.35 -20.45
C VAL A 145 5.51 0.90 -21.01
N SER A 146 6.40 1.86 -21.28
CA SER A 146 7.80 1.54 -21.58
C SER A 146 8.55 1.09 -20.33
N LEU A 147 9.05 -0.14 -20.34
CA LEU A 147 9.87 -0.70 -19.25
C LEU A 147 11.33 -0.23 -19.28
N THR A 148 11.71 0.67 -20.18
CA THR A 148 13.09 1.20 -20.22
C THR A 148 13.43 2.07 -19.02
N ASP A 149 12.42 2.63 -18.35
CA ASP A 149 12.57 3.47 -17.16
C ASP A 149 12.65 2.63 -15.86
N HIS A 150 13.75 2.78 -15.11
CA HIS A 150 13.94 2.11 -13.82
C HIS A 150 12.93 2.54 -12.73
N SER A 151 12.48 3.80 -12.76
CA SER A 151 11.46 4.31 -11.84
C SER A 151 10.14 3.58 -12.05
N MET A 152 9.78 3.36 -13.32
CA MET A 152 8.61 2.62 -13.76
C MET A 152 8.68 1.14 -13.39
N GLN A 153 9.84 0.51 -13.60
CA GLN A 153 10.06 -0.87 -13.18
C GLN A 153 9.87 -1.05 -11.66
N ARG A 154 10.36 -0.11 -10.85
CA ARG A 154 10.22 -0.15 -9.39
C ARG A 154 8.77 0.05 -8.96
N PHE A 155 8.05 0.94 -9.63
CA PHE A 155 6.62 1.16 -9.42
C PHE A 155 5.83 -0.14 -9.69
N ILE A 156 6.00 -0.72 -10.88
CA ILE A 156 5.33 -1.97 -11.30
C ILE A 156 5.65 -3.10 -10.32
N ARG A 157 6.93 -3.32 -9.98
CA ARG A 157 7.30 -4.37 -9.02
C ARG A 157 6.62 -4.21 -7.66
N THR A 158 6.48 -2.97 -7.20
CA THR A 158 5.79 -2.69 -5.93
C THR A 158 4.29 -2.99 -6.06
N MET A 159 3.67 -2.51 -7.13
CA MET A 159 2.26 -2.79 -7.44
C MET A 159 1.98 -4.29 -7.53
N GLU A 160 2.83 -5.07 -8.20
CA GLU A 160 2.70 -6.53 -8.30
C GLU A 160 2.78 -7.23 -6.94
N VAL A 161 3.73 -6.84 -6.09
CA VAL A 161 3.90 -7.43 -4.75
C VAL A 161 2.65 -7.23 -3.88
N PHE A 162 1.95 -6.12 -4.05
CA PHE A 162 0.79 -5.73 -3.27
C PHE A 162 -0.52 -5.76 -4.09
N LYS A 163 -0.53 -6.40 -5.27
CA LYS A 163 -1.65 -6.30 -6.22
C LYS A 163 -2.94 -6.78 -5.57
N ALA A 164 -2.93 -7.93 -4.92
CA ALA A 164 -4.13 -8.45 -4.28
C ALA A 164 -4.67 -7.47 -3.22
N GLU A 165 -3.79 -6.92 -2.39
CA GLU A 165 -4.14 -6.09 -1.24
C GLU A 165 -4.58 -4.67 -1.63
N ILE A 166 -3.96 -4.10 -2.67
CA ILE A 166 -4.38 -2.84 -3.28
C ILE A 166 -5.77 -3.00 -3.91
N PHE A 167 -6.03 -4.13 -4.57
CA PHE A 167 -7.26 -4.32 -5.33
C PHE A 167 -8.43 -4.79 -4.46
N ASN A 168 -8.14 -5.36 -3.28
CA ASN A 168 -9.16 -5.59 -2.26
C ASN A 168 -9.85 -4.28 -1.83
N TYR A 169 -9.18 -3.12 -1.94
CA TYR A 169 -9.83 -1.82 -1.73
C TYR A 169 -11.16 -1.68 -2.47
N PHE A 170 -11.23 -2.09 -3.74
CA PHE A 170 -12.43 -1.90 -4.57
C PHE A 170 -13.62 -2.77 -4.12
N ILE A 171 -13.36 -3.88 -3.44
CA ILE A 171 -14.41 -4.71 -2.83
C ILE A 171 -14.94 -4.03 -1.56
N PHE A 172 -14.06 -3.40 -0.79
CA PHE A 172 -14.36 -2.87 0.54
C PHE A 172 -14.55 -1.34 0.57
N LYS A 173 -14.53 -0.67 -0.59
CA LYS A 173 -14.59 0.80 -0.73
C LYS A 173 -15.74 1.42 0.06
N GLN A 174 -16.94 0.85 -0.04
CA GLN A 174 -18.12 1.35 0.69
C GLN A 174 -17.97 1.29 2.23
N ILE A 175 -17.23 0.31 2.74
CA ILE A 175 -16.97 0.15 4.18
C ILE A 175 -15.95 1.20 4.64
N LEU A 176 -14.95 1.48 3.80
CA LEU A 176 -13.92 2.49 4.06
C LEU A 176 -14.45 3.92 3.98
N ASP A 177 -15.41 4.16 3.08
CA ASP A 177 -16.09 5.44 2.92
C ASP A 177 -17.15 5.69 4.03
N THR A 178 -17.47 4.66 4.82
CA THR A 178 -18.32 4.82 6.00
C THR A 178 -17.46 5.36 7.15
N PRO A 179 -17.77 6.54 7.71
CA PRO A 179 -16.97 7.11 8.79
C PRO A 179 -16.88 6.14 9.97
N ILE A 180 -15.64 5.82 10.36
CA ILE A 180 -15.39 5.04 11.56
C ILE A 180 -15.88 5.90 12.74
N PRO A 181 -16.80 5.40 13.59
CA PRO A 181 -17.24 6.15 14.76
C PRO A 181 -16.04 6.44 15.66
N ILE A 182 -15.78 7.73 15.90
CA ILE A 182 -14.75 8.26 16.80
C ILE A 182 -15.17 8.04 18.24
#